data_AF-A0A015N7H4-F1
#
_entry.id   AF-A0A015N7H4-F1
#
_cell.length_a   1.000
_cell.length_b   1.000
_cell.length_c   1.000
_cell.angle_alpha   90.00
_cell.angle_beta   90.00
_cell.angle_gamma   90.00
#
_symmetry.space_group_name_H-M   'P 1'
#
loop_
_entity.id
_entity.type
_entity.pdbx_description
1 polymer ?
#
loop_
_entity_poly.entity_id
_entity_poly.type
_entity_poly.pdbx_seq_one_letter_code
_entity_poly.pdbx_strand_id
1 'polypeptide(L)'
;MSNGTEKNSKIDLSKPRYDQFTYWGRVKHFIDITDPRTLFVSSKGLEEAKKLINDYNSDKIQNVDPEKLWHAKKIVDSTIHPDTGEPVFLPFRMSSFVPTNLVVVAGMLMPNPSIGSIIFWQWTNQSINVAINYSNANKTIEMSLKETAIAYISAVTTSCGLAVGLTQAVPRLKFLKPSVRGVLTRLIPFVAVASAGTVNVYLMRMKEIRNGIDVYNDEGISLGKSKKAGASAVGQVAISRVLTLAPVLTIPPFVLSQLEKTNLLKKNPRLSIPFNFGIITITLMSALPLAIAAFPQKAVIDPMKLEQQFWDLKDKNGEIIRKVYYNKGL
;
A
#
# COMPACT_ATOMS: atom_id res chain seq x y z
N MET A 1 -21.51 -43.97 -13.90
CA MET A 1 -22.65 -43.43 -13.13
C MET A 1 -22.27 -42.05 -12.62
N SER A 2 -23.08 -41.06 -13.02
CA SER A 2 -23.10 -39.65 -12.61
C SER A 2 -21.86 -38.78 -12.91
N ASN A 3 -21.80 -38.30 -14.16
CA ASN A 3 -21.22 -36.99 -14.47
C ASN A 3 -22.02 -35.92 -13.72
N GLY A 4 -21.47 -35.44 -12.61
CA GLY A 4 -21.95 -34.24 -11.95
C GLY A 4 -21.55 -33.01 -12.77
N THR A 5 -22.50 -32.50 -13.55
CA THR A 5 -22.45 -31.17 -14.16
C THR A 5 -22.02 -30.11 -13.13
N GLU A 6 -20.79 -29.61 -13.23
CA GLU A 6 -20.44 -28.30 -12.68
C GLU A 6 -21.34 -27.29 -13.40
N LYS A 7 -22.44 -26.91 -12.73
CA LYS A 7 -23.19 -25.71 -13.08
C LYS A 7 -22.18 -24.57 -13.17
N ASN A 8 -22.04 -23.98 -14.36
CA ASN A 8 -21.30 -22.75 -14.62
C ASN A 8 -21.80 -21.68 -13.63
N SER A 9 -21.18 -21.59 -12.45
CA SER A 9 -21.57 -20.63 -11.43
C SER A 9 -21.22 -19.25 -11.95
N LYS A 10 -22.24 -18.39 -12.11
CA LYS A 10 -22.06 -16.99 -12.52
C LYS A 10 -20.92 -16.38 -11.69
N ILE A 11 -19.87 -15.92 -12.37
CA ILE A 11 -18.74 -15.22 -11.74
C ILE A 11 -19.27 -13.99 -11.00
N ASP A 12 -18.96 -13.90 -9.71
CA ASP A 12 -19.35 -12.78 -8.85
C ASP A 12 -18.32 -11.66 -8.97
N LEU A 13 -18.59 -10.67 -9.82
CA LEU A 13 -17.72 -9.52 -10.06
C LEU A 13 -17.69 -8.50 -8.92
N SER A 14 -18.54 -8.67 -7.89
CA SER A 14 -18.45 -7.85 -6.67
C SER A 14 -17.23 -8.22 -5.82
N LYS A 15 -16.67 -9.42 -6.03
CA LYS A 15 -15.52 -9.93 -5.29
C LYS A 15 -14.22 -9.82 -6.11
N PRO A 16 -13.06 -9.73 -5.44
CA PRO A 16 -11.77 -9.86 -6.11
C PRO A 16 -11.62 -11.21 -6.82
N ARG A 17 -10.89 -11.20 -7.95
CA ARG A 17 -10.57 -12.42 -8.74
C ARG A 17 -9.93 -13.54 -7.93
N TYR A 18 -9.02 -13.16 -7.04
CA TYR A 18 -8.28 -14.10 -6.22
C TYR A 18 -8.75 -14.01 -4.78
N ASP A 19 -8.71 -15.15 -4.09
CA ASP A 19 -9.07 -15.23 -2.69
C ASP A 19 -8.17 -14.32 -1.82
N GLN A 20 -8.79 -13.40 -1.08
CA GLN A 20 -8.08 -12.48 -0.21
C GLN A 20 -7.72 -13.08 1.15
N PHE A 21 -8.23 -14.28 1.50
CA PHE A 21 -7.85 -14.99 2.71
C PHE A 21 -6.46 -15.64 2.59
N THR A 22 -6.11 -16.14 1.41
CA THR A 22 -4.75 -16.67 1.13
C THR A 22 -3.73 -15.57 0.85
N TYR A 23 -2.48 -15.77 1.28
CA TYR A 23 -1.37 -14.86 1.00
C TYR A 23 -1.15 -14.66 -0.50
N TRP A 24 -1.05 -15.75 -1.26
CA TRP A 24 -0.80 -15.70 -2.70
C TRP A 24 -1.97 -15.13 -3.50
N GLY A 25 -3.21 -15.28 -3.03
CA GLY A 25 -4.35 -14.61 -3.66
C GLY A 25 -4.29 -13.09 -3.48
N ARG A 26 -3.89 -12.60 -2.30
CA ARG A 26 -3.59 -11.17 -2.11
C ARG A 26 -2.46 -10.68 -3.00
N VAL A 27 -1.35 -11.42 -3.10
CA VAL A 27 -0.22 -11.06 -3.98
C VAL A 27 -0.69 -10.90 -5.44
N LYS A 28 -1.40 -11.90 -5.98
CA LYS A 28 -1.91 -11.86 -7.35
C LYS A 28 -2.88 -10.69 -7.57
N HIS A 29 -3.73 -10.40 -6.59
CA HIS A 29 -4.64 -9.25 -6.65
C HIS A 29 -3.87 -7.93 -6.73
N PHE A 30 -2.86 -7.72 -5.88
CA PHE A 30 -2.05 -6.49 -5.93
C PHE A 30 -1.29 -6.35 -7.24
N ILE A 31 -0.73 -7.44 -7.78
CA ILE A 31 -0.08 -7.43 -9.09
C ILE A 31 -1.06 -6.98 -10.19
N ASP A 32 -2.31 -7.46 -10.16
CA ASP A 32 -3.30 -7.12 -11.17
C ASP A 32 -3.74 -5.65 -11.09
N ILE A 33 -3.98 -5.11 -9.89
CA ILE A 33 -4.46 -3.71 -9.77
C ILE A 33 -3.36 -2.67 -10.02
N THR A 34 -2.09 -3.01 -9.76
CA THR A 34 -0.95 -2.10 -10.00
C THR A 34 -0.31 -2.29 -11.37
N ASP A 35 -0.94 -3.05 -12.27
CA ASP A 35 -0.39 -3.33 -13.59
C ASP A 35 -0.34 -2.06 -14.47
N PRO A 36 0.84 -1.55 -14.82
CA PRO A 36 0.95 -0.32 -15.59
C PRO A 36 0.44 -0.47 -17.03
N ARG A 37 0.23 -1.70 -17.53
CA ARG A 37 -0.32 -1.93 -18.87
C ARG A 37 -1.71 -1.34 -19.03
N THR A 38 -2.50 -1.24 -17.96
CA THR A 38 -3.84 -0.65 -18.03
C THR A 38 -3.80 0.86 -18.27
N LEU A 39 -2.65 1.53 -18.08
CA LEU A 39 -2.47 2.95 -18.43
C LEU A 39 -2.55 3.21 -19.94
N PHE A 40 -2.24 2.20 -20.76
CA PHE A 40 -2.27 2.32 -22.22
C PHE A 40 -3.64 2.00 -22.82
N VAL A 41 -4.65 1.72 -21.99
CA VAL A 41 -6.02 1.48 -22.45
C VAL A 41 -6.65 2.81 -22.87
N SER A 42 -7.17 2.86 -24.09
CA SER A 42 -7.86 4.04 -24.62
C SER A 42 -9.23 4.22 -23.96
N SER A 43 -9.79 5.43 -24.04
CA SER A 43 -11.16 5.69 -23.57
C SER A 43 -12.19 4.75 -24.21
N LYS A 44 -11.99 4.36 -25.48
CA LYS A 44 -12.83 3.37 -26.17
C LYS A 44 -12.73 1.99 -25.50
N GLY A 45 -11.51 1.52 -25.22
CA GLY A 45 -11.32 0.23 -24.53
C GLY A 45 -11.89 0.21 -23.11
N LEU A 46 -11.85 1.36 -22.41
CA LEU A 46 -12.48 1.51 -21.10
C LEU A 46 -14.02 1.42 -21.18
N GLU A 47 -14.65 2.10 -22.14
CA GLU A 47 -16.10 2.02 -22.33
C GLU A 47 -16.55 0.62 -22.77
N GLU A 48 -15.76 -0.07 -23.61
CA GLU A 48 -16.01 -1.47 -23.96
C GLU A 48 -15.93 -2.38 -22.73
N ALA A 49 -14.94 -2.20 -21.85
CA ALA A 49 -14.82 -2.94 -20.60
C ALA A 49 -15.99 -2.67 -19.65
N LYS A 50 -16.40 -1.40 -19.49
CA LYS A 50 -17.58 -1.02 -18.69
C LYS A 50 -18.86 -1.66 -19.24
N LYS A 51 -19.06 -1.60 -20.55
CA LYS A 51 -20.22 -2.19 -21.22
C LYS A 51 -20.26 -3.70 -20.98
N LEU A 52 -19.13 -4.39 -21.14
CA LEU A 52 -19.05 -5.83 -20.91
C LEU A 52 -19.45 -6.22 -19.47
N ILE A 53 -18.94 -5.50 -18.47
CA ILE A 53 -19.28 -5.75 -17.06
C ILE A 53 -20.77 -5.47 -16.79
N ASN A 54 -21.29 -4.36 -17.31
CA ASN A 54 -22.69 -3.98 -17.11
C ASN A 54 -23.64 -4.98 -17.76
N ASP A 55 -23.38 -5.36 -19.02
CA ASP A 55 -24.21 -6.31 -19.75
C ASP A 55 -24.18 -7.70 -19.09
N TYR A 56 -23.03 -8.10 -18.53
CA TYR A 56 -22.90 -9.36 -17.78
C TYR A 56 -23.63 -9.31 -16.42
N ASN A 57 -23.49 -8.21 -15.67
CA ASN A 57 -24.18 -8.03 -14.38
C ASN A 57 -25.71 -7.96 -14.54
N SER A 58 -26.20 -7.34 -15.63
CA SER A 58 -27.62 -7.25 -15.97
C SER A 58 -28.17 -8.49 -16.70
N ASP A 59 -27.42 -9.59 -16.77
CA ASP A 59 -27.83 -10.84 -17.42
C ASP A 59 -28.18 -10.72 -18.92
N LYS A 60 -27.77 -9.63 -19.59
CA LYS A 60 -27.97 -9.43 -21.04
C LYS A 60 -27.06 -10.32 -21.88
N ILE A 61 -25.87 -10.64 -21.36
CA ILE A 61 -24.93 -11.58 -21.96
C ILE A 61 -24.62 -12.69 -20.95
N GLN A 62 -24.63 -13.93 -21.43
CA GLN A 62 -24.30 -15.12 -20.65
C GLN A 62 -23.20 -15.89 -21.39
N ASN A 63 -22.46 -16.75 -20.68
CA ASN A 63 -21.35 -17.54 -21.24
C ASN A 63 -20.21 -16.70 -21.86
N VAL A 64 -19.85 -15.59 -21.20
CA VAL A 64 -18.64 -14.83 -21.55
C VAL A 64 -17.41 -15.61 -21.08
N ASP A 65 -16.35 -15.62 -21.88
CA ASP A 65 -15.05 -16.13 -21.49
C ASP A 65 -14.58 -15.49 -20.15
N PRO A 66 -14.34 -16.29 -19.10
CA PRO A 66 -13.91 -15.80 -17.79
C PRO A 66 -12.70 -14.87 -17.86
N GLU A 67 -11.72 -15.14 -18.74
CA GLU A 67 -10.52 -14.31 -18.82
C GLU A 67 -10.81 -12.93 -19.39
N LYS A 68 -11.70 -12.83 -20.37
CA LYS A 68 -12.15 -11.54 -20.91
C LYS A 68 -12.90 -10.73 -19.86
N LEU A 69 -13.72 -11.40 -19.06
CA LEU A 69 -14.49 -10.75 -18.00
C LEU A 69 -13.56 -10.22 -16.89
N TRP A 70 -12.59 -11.03 -16.46
CA TRP A 70 -11.58 -10.60 -15.49
C TRP A 70 -10.67 -9.49 -16.03
N HIS A 71 -10.32 -9.52 -17.31
CA HIS A 71 -9.55 -8.45 -17.94
C HIS A 71 -10.32 -7.14 -17.96
N ALA A 72 -11.60 -7.16 -18.36
CA ALA A 72 -12.46 -5.98 -18.32
C ALA A 72 -12.59 -5.44 -16.89
N LYS A 73 -12.81 -6.33 -15.90
CA LYS A 73 -12.85 -5.94 -14.49
C LYS A 73 -11.55 -5.29 -14.04
N LYS A 74 -10.40 -5.84 -14.40
CA LYS A 74 -9.09 -5.24 -14.11
C LYS A 74 -8.93 -3.83 -14.70
N ILE A 75 -9.38 -3.60 -15.94
CA ILE A 75 -9.36 -2.26 -16.55
C ILE A 75 -10.22 -1.29 -15.76
N VAL A 76 -11.45 -1.69 -15.41
CA VAL A 76 -12.38 -0.85 -14.65
C VAL A 76 -11.87 -0.58 -13.24
N ASP A 77 -11.51 -1.62 -12.48
CA ASP A 77 -11.03 -1.50 -11.10
C ASP A 77 -9.73 -0.67 -10.98
N SER A 78 -8.88 -0.66 -12.02
CA SER A 78 -7.62 0.11 -12.01
C SER A 78 -7.75 1.55 -12.55
N THR A 79 -8.89 1.88 -13.17
CA THR A 79 -9.11 3.16 -13.86
C THR A 79 -10.22 4.00 -13.26
N ILE A 80 -11.30 3.34 -12.82
CA ILE A 80 -12.54 3.98 -12.37
C ILE A 80 -12.60 3.98 -10.85
N HIS A 81 -13.05 5.11 -10.29
CA HIS A 81 -13.37 5.19 -8.88
C HIS A 81 -14.66 4.40 -8.58
N PRO A 82 -14.66 3.47 -7.60
CA PRO A 82 -15.80 2.58 -7.34
C PRO A 82 -17.08 3.35 -7.00
N ASP A 83 -16.98 4.46 -6.25
CA ASP A 83 -18.16 5.21 -5.81
C ASP A 83 -18.71 6.23 -6.82
N THR A 84 -17.86 6.87 -7.66
CA THR A 84 -18.36 7.85 -8.65
C THR A 84 -18.54 7.30 -10.04
N GLY A 85 -17.94 6.15 -10.35
CA GLY A 85 -17.94 5.63 -11.72
C GLY A 85 -17.11 6.46 -12.70
N GLU A 86 -16.35 7.44 -12.22
CA GLU A 86 -15.50 8.31 -13.05
C GLU A 86 -14.04 7.85 -13.07
N PRO A 87 -13.31 8.08 -14.17
CA PRO A 87 -11.88 7.78 -14.22
C PRO A 87 -11.09 8.59 -13.20
N VAL A 88 -10.28 7.91 -12.39
CA VAL A 88 -9.31 8.55 -11.49
C VAL A 88 -8.30 9.34 -12.34
N PHE A 89 -7.94 10.55 -11.92
CA PHE A 89 -7.02 11.41 -12.64
C PHE A 89 -5.59 10.82 -12.69
N LEU A 90 -4.92 10.89 -13.84
CA LEU A 90 -3.49 10.55 -13.95
C LEU A 90 -2.66 11.69 -13.37
N PRO A 91 -1.64 11.45 -12.52
CA PRO A 91 -0.94 10.18 -12.30
C PRO A 91 -1.37 9.43 -11.01
N PHE A 92 -2.58 9.65 -10.51
CA PHE A 92 -3.05 9.13 -9.22
C PHE A 92 -3.83 7.80 -9.31
N ARG A 93 -3.94 7.22 -10.49
CA ARG A 93 -4.51 5.86 -10.67
C ARG A 93 -3.64 4.82 -9.97
N MET A 94 -4.26 3.75 -9.47
CA MET A 94 -3.52 2.62 -8.89
C MET A 94 -2.56 1.97 -9.90
N SER A 95 -2.90 1.96 -11.19
CA SER A 95 -2.00 1.51 -12.26
C SER A 95 -0.80 2.44 -12.49
N SER A 96 -0.90 3.71 -12.11
CA SER A 96 0.23 4.65 -12.09
C SER A 96 1.10 4.54 -10.84
N PHE A 97 0.74 3.70 -9.86
CA PHE A 97 1.47 3.62 -8.60
C PHE A 97 2.95 3.28 -8.81
N VAL A 98 3.25 2.24 -9.59
CA VAL A 98 4.63 1.82 -9.89
C VAL A 98 5.41 2.90 -10.66
N PRO A 99 4.95 3.42 -11.81
CA PRO A 99 5.70 4.41 -12.57
C PRO A 99 5.89 5.74 -11.81
N THR A 100 4.87 6.19 -11.08
CA THR A 100 4.99 7.41 -10.28
C THR A 100 5.99 7.23 -9.14
N ASN A 101 5.91 6.13 -8.39
CA ASN A 101 6.87 5.86 -7.31
C ASN A 101 8.28 5.59 -7.83
N LEU A 102 8.44 5.02 -9.03
CA LEU A 102 9.75 4.85 -9.67
C LEU A 102 10.49 6.20 -9.80
N VAL A 103 9.80 7.23 -10.32
CA VAL A 103 10.39 8.56 -10.51
C VAL A 103 10.77 9.18 -9.16
N VAL A 104 9.86 9.10 -8.17
CA VAL A 104 10.08 9.67 -6.84
C VAL A 104 11.23 8.99 -6.12
N VAL A 105 11.28 7.66 -6.12
CA VAL A 105 12.33 6.87 -5.48
C VAL A 105 13.66 7.10 -6.17
N ALA A 106 13.70 7.12 -7.51
CA ALA A 106 14.92 7.42 -8.25
C ALA A 106 15.47 8.82 -7.89
N GLY A 107 14.58 9.80 -7.74
CA GLY A 107 14.91 11.14 -7.27
C GLY A 107 15.48 11.17 -5.84
N MET A 108 14.84 10.47 -4.90
CA MET A 108 15.32 10.37 -3.52
C MET A 108 16.66 9.65 -3.38
N LEU A 109 16.99 8.77 -4.33
CA LEU A 109 18.22 7.97 -4.34
C LEU A 109 19.32 8.54 -5.25
N MET A 110 19.17 9.77 -5.74
CA MET A 110 20.21 10.42 -6.53
C MET A 110 21.53 10.55 -5.73
N PRO A 111 22.69 10.39 -6.39
CA PRO A 111 23.97 10.55 -5.73
C PRO A 111 24.21 12.03 -5.39
N ASN A 112 24.75 12.29 -4.20
CA ASN A 112 25.12 13.62 -3.71
C ASN A 112 24.03 14.70 -3.92
N PRO A 113 22.81 14.50 -3.39
CA PRO A 113 21.73 15.44 -3.61
C PRO A 113 21.98 16.75 -2.85
N SER A 114 21.58 17.88 -3.45
CA SER A 114 21.52 19.16 -2.74
C SER A 114 20.41 19.14 -1.68
N ILE A 115 20.49 20.00 -0.66
CA ILE A 115 19.43 20.12 0.35
C ILE A 115 18.09 20.45 -0.31
N GLY A 116 18.08 21.32 -1.33
CA GLY A 116 16.88 21.63 -2.10
C GLY A 116 16.30 20.40 -2.80
N SER A 117 17.14 19.56 -3.38
CA SER A 117 16.70 18.30 -4.00
C SER A 117 16.13 17.32 -2.98
N ILE A 118 16.73 17.21 -1.79
CA ILE A 118 16.23 16.36 -0.70
C ILE A 118 14.83 16.82 -0.29
N ILE A 119 14.65 18.11 -0.02
CA ILE A 119 13.36 18.68 0.37
C ILE A 119 12.32 18.44 -0.73
N PHE A 120 12.68 18.73 -1.99
CA PHE A 120 11.81 18.54 -3.14
C PHE A 120 11.29 17.10 -3.22
N TRP A 121 12.19 16.11 -3.24
CA TRP A 121 11.76 14.71 -3.41
C TRP A 121 11.00 14.15 -2.21
N GLN A 122 11.35 14.58 -0.99
CA GLN A 122 10.60 14.19 0.22
C GLN A 122 9.20 14.80 0.24
N TRP A 123 9.07 16.08 -0.13
CA TRP A 123 7.79 16.74 -0.29
C TRP A 123 6.96 16.05 -1.39
N THR A 124 7.52 15.87 -2.59
CA THR A 124 6.87 15.20 -3.72
C THR A 124 6.38 13.81 -3.33
N ASN A 125 7.19 13.03 -2.61
CA ASN A 125 6.79 11.71 -2.10
C ASN A 125 5.54 11.79 -1.21
N GLN A 126 5.51 12.70 -0.23
CA GLN A 126 4.34 12.85 0.65
C GLN A 126 3.11 13.40 -0.10
N SER A 127 3.29 14.35 -1.02
CA SER A 127 2.21 14.90 -1.82
C SER A 127 1.56 13.84 -2.72
N ILE A 128 2.37 13.01 -3.38
CA ILE A 128 1.87 11.92 -4.22
C ILE A 128 1.15 10.88 -3.37
N ASN A 129 1.69 10.49 -2.21
CA ASN A 129 1.03 9.54 -1.31
C ASN A 129 -0.35 10.07 -0.86
N VAL A 130 -0.46 11.34 -0.49
CA VAL A 130 -1.75 11.95 -0.13
C VAL A 130 -2.68 12.04 -1.34
N ALA A 131 -2.19 12.43 -2.52
CA ALA A 131 -3.00 12.55 -3.72
C ALA A 131 -3.55 11.20 -4.21
N ILE A 132 -2.73 10.14 -4.19
CA ILE A 132 -3.15 8.77 -4.50
C ILE A 132 -4.17 8.31 -3.46
N ASN A 133 -3.89 8.49 -2.17
CA ASN A 133 -4.82 8.08 -1.12
C ASN A 133 -6.16 8.82 -1.24
N TYR A 134 -6.16 10.13 -1.46
CA TYR A 134 -7.39 10.93 -1.62
C TYR A 134 -8.16 10.56 -2.88
N SER A 135 -7.46 10.29 -3.98
CA SER A 135 -8.07 9.98 -5.28
C SER A 135 -8.62 8.55 -5.36
N ASN A 136 -8.22 7.66 -4.45
CA ASN A 136 -8.67 6.26 -4.38
C ASN A 136 -9.39 5.95 -3.05
N ALA A 137 -9.66 6.96 -2.21
CA ALA A 137 -10.38 6.78 -0.96
C ALA A 137 -11.86 6.52 -1.22
N ASN A 138 -12.46 5.64 -0.42
CA ASN A 138 -13.89 5.39 -0.49
C ASN A 138 -14.67 6.66 -0.06
N LYS A 139 -15.50 7.20 -0.95
CA LYS A 139 -16.22 8.47 -0.77
C LYS A 139 -17.38 8.37 0.22
N THR A 140 -17.75 7.15 0.62
CA THR A 140 -18.75 6.93 1.68
C THR A 140 -18.21 7.23 3.08
N ILE A 141 -16.89 7.34 3.24
CA ILE A 141 -16.22 7.71 4.50
C ILE A 141 -15.61 9.09 4.29
N GLU A 142 -16.33 10.15 4.68
CA GLU A 142 -15.82 11.52 4.57
C GLU A 142 -14.58 11.70 5.46
N MET A 143 -13.39 11.72 4.84
CA MET A 143 -12.19 12.23 5.48
C MET A 143 -12.35 13.73 5.67
N SER A 144 -12.36 14.21 6.92
CA SER A 144 -12.35 15.65 7.20
C SER A 144 -11.14 16.28 6.51
N LEU A 145 -11.37 17.26 5.63
CA LEU A 145 -10.31 17.98 4.91
C LEU A 145 -9.24 18.52 5.89
N LYS A 146 -9.69 18.96 7.07
CA LYS A 146 -8.81 19.43 8.15
C LYS A 146 -7.89 18.33 8.68
N GLU A 147 -8.40 17.13 8.88
CA GLU A 147 -7.60 15.98 9.36
C GLU A 147 -6.57 15.56 8.33
N THR A 148 -6.97 15.48 7.05
CA THR A 148 -6.07 15.23 5.92
C THR A 148 -4.98 16.28 5.82
N ALA A 149 -5.33 17.56 5.95
CA ALA A 149 -4.37 18.67 5.87
C ALA A 149 -3.35 18.62 7.01
N ILE A 150 -3.80 18.39 8.25
CA ILE A 150 -2.92 18.23 9.42
C ILE A 150 -1.98 17.03 9.20
N ALA A 151 -2.52 15.86 8.83
CA ALA A 151 -1.73 14.67 8.61
C ALA A 151 -0.70 14.85 7.48
N TYR A 152 -1.04 15.58 6.41
CA TYR A 152 -0.13 15.92 5.32
C TYR A 152 0.98 16.87 5.77
N ILE A 153 0.65 17.99 6.40
CA ILE A 153 1.66 18.97 6.86
C ILE A 153 2.62 18.31 7.86
N SER A 154 2.10 17.51 8.79
CA SER A 154 2.92 16.77 9.75
C SER A 154 3.82 15.75 9.06
N ALA A 155 3.31 15.01 8.05
CA ALA A 155 4.11 14.06 7.30
C ALA A 155 5.23 14.75 6.49
N VAL A 156 4.93 15.82 5.76
CA VAL A 156 5.92 16.60 5.01
C VAL A 156 6.99 17.17 5.94
N THR A 157 6.57 17.80 7.04
CA THR A 157 7.51 18.38 8.02
C THR A 157 8.42 17.31 8.62
N THR A 158 7.85 16.15 8.97
CA THR A 158 8.63 15.01 9.49
C THR A 158 9.61 14.47 8.45
N SER A 159 9.15 14.24 7.23
CA SER A 159 9.96 13.69 6.13
C SER A 159 11.13 14.62 5.79
N CYS A 160 10.84 15.90 5.54
CA CYS A 160 11.85 16.88 5.17
C CYS A 160 12.81 17.17 6.34
N GLY A 161 12.28 17.32 7.57
CA GLY A 161 13.08 17.58 8.76
C GLY A 161 14.08 16.46 9.04
N LEU A 162 13.63 15.20 9.01
CA LEU A 162 14.52 14.05 9.19
C LEU A 162 15.51 13.90 8.02
N ALA A 163 15.05 14.05 6.78
CA ALA A 163 15.94 13.88 5.63
C ALA A 163 17.07 14.92 5.62
N VAL A 164 16.75 16.20 5.87
CA VAL A 164 17.76 17.27 5.94
C VAL A 164 18.63 17.11 7.18
N GLY A 165 18.01 16.90 8.35
CA GLY A 165 18.72 16.77 9.62
C GLY A 165 19.70 15.61 9.63
N LEU A 166 19.27 14.42 9.18
CA LEU A 166 20.14 13.24 9.11
C LEU A 166 21.24 13.41 8.03
N THR A 167 20.94 14.06 6.90
CA THR A 167 21.95 14.29 5.84
C THR A 167 23.08 15.16 6.34
N GLN A 168 22.78 16.15 7.18
CA GLN A 168 23.80 17.01 7.79
C GLN A 168 24.48 16.36 9.01
N ALA A 169 23.76 15.56 9.79
CA ALA A 169 24.26 14.97 11.03
C ALA A 169 25.16 13.75 10.78
N VAL A 170 24.73 12.79 9.95
CA VAL A 170 25.42 11.50 9.76
C VAL A 170 26.89 11.66 9.35
N PRO A 171 27.26 12.55 8.41
CA PRO A 171 28.66 12.75 8.04
C PRO A 171 29.54 13.27 9.19
N ARG A 172 28.97 14.01 10.14
CA ARG A 172 29.66 14.61 11.31
C ARG A 172 29.93 13.61 12.43
N LEU A 173 29.35 12.41 12.39
CA LEU A 173 29.56 11.36 13.40
C LEU A 173 30.93 10.69 13.23
N LYS A 174 32.00 11.40 13.65
CA LYS A 174 33.40 10.96 13.50
C LYS A 174 33.74 9.64 14.21
N PHE A 175 32.95 9.25 15.23
CA PHE A 175 33.11 7.97 15.92
C PHE A 175 32.71 6.76 15.05
N LEU A 176 32.00 6.98 13.94
CA LEU A 176 31.59 5.92 13.01
C LEU A 176 32.60 5.73 11.88
N LYS A 177 32.88 4.46 11.54
CA LYS A 177 33.70 4.09 10.39
C LYS A 177 33.13 4.72 9.09
N PRO A 178 33.97 5.13 8.13
CA PRO A 178 33.50 5.74 6.87
C PRO A 178 32.48 4.89 6.10
N SER A 179 32.65 3.55 6.11
CA SER A 179 31.72 2.62 5.49
C SER A 179 30.33 2.64 6.16
N VAL A 180 30.29 2.70 7.50
CA VAL A 180 29.04 2.78 8.27
C VAL A 180 28.33 4.10 7.99
N ARG A 181 29.07 5.23 7.95
CA ARG A 181 28.50 6.54 7.59
C ARG A 181 27.89 6.51 6.19
N GLY A 182 28.57 5.92 5.21
CA GLY A 182 28.04 5.77 3.84
C GLY A 182 26.74 4.96 3.78
N VAL A 183 26.65 3.86 4.55
CA VAL A 183 25.41 3.07 4.63
C VAL A 183 24.29 3.88 5.28
N LEU A 184 24.56 4.54 6.42
CA LEU A 184 23.55 5.35 7.10
C LEU A 184 23.04 6.49 6.22
N THR A 185 23.92 7.18 5.47
CA THR A 185 23.51 8.24 4.54
C THR A 185 22.55 7.72 3.46
N ARG A 186 22.78 6.52 2.95
CA ARG A 186 21.90 5.89 1.95
C ARG A 186 20.56 5.43 2.51
N LEU A 187 20.47 5.18 3.82
CA LEU A 187 19.23 4.81 4.51
C LEU A 187 18.38 6.02 4.94
N ILE A 188 18.90 7.25 4.80
CA ILE A 188 18.18 8.48 5.20
C ILE A 188 16.80 8.58 4.54
N PRO A 189 16.64 8.39 3.20
CA PRO A 189 15.32 8.46 2.59
C PRO A 189 14.34 7.46 3.17
N PHE A 190 14.79 6.24 3.47
CA PHE A 190 13.96 5.23 4.14
C PHE A 190 13.50 5.71 5.52
N VAL A 191 14.42 6.17 6.38
CA VAL A 191 14.08 6.63 7.73
C VAL A 191 13.11 7.80 7.70
N ALA A 192 13.33 8.76 6.80
CA ALA A 192 12.45 9.92 6.63
C ALA A 192 11.04 9.51 6.20
N VAL A 193 10.91 8.71 5.14
CA VAL A 193 9.61 8.31 4.59
C VAL A 193 8.86 7.36 5.54
N ALA A 194 9.56 6.41 6.17
CA ALA A 194 8.98 5.49 7.15
C ALA A 194 8.42 6.22 8.38
N SER A 195 9.17 7.21 8.89
CA SER A 195 8.75 8.02 10.03
C SER A 195 7.56 8.91 9.67
N ALA A 196 7.61 9.58 8.51
CA ALA A 196 6.50 10.39 8.01
C ALA A 196 5.22 9.57 7.79
N GLY A 197 5.34 8.36 7.21
CA GLY A 197 4.23 7.44 7.04
C GLY A 197 3.62 6.98 8.37
N THR A 198 4.46 6.73 9.38
CA THR A 198 4.01 6.39 10.73
C THR A 198 3.25 7.55 11.39
N VAL A 199 3.77 8.77 11.30
CA VAL A 199 3.10 9.99 11.79
C VAL A 199 1.76 10.19 11.08
N ASN A 200 1.72 10.03 9.76
CA ASN A 200 0.50 10.15 8.97
C ASN A 200 -0.58 9.15 9.44
N VAL A 201 -0.23 7.86 9.55
CA VAL A 201 -1.15 6.82 10.02
C VAL A 201 -1.66 7.12 11.42
N TYR A 202 -0.78 7.51 12.33
CA TYR A 202 -1.14 7.82 13.72
C TYR A 202 -2.11 9.00 13.82
N LEU A 203 -1.88 10.07 13.06
CA LEU A 203 -2.75 11.25 13.05
C LEU A 203 -4.11 10.96 12.42
N MET A 204 -4.11 10.28 11.27
CA MET A 204 -5.33 9.91 10.55
C MET A 204 -6.22 8.97 11.38
N ARG A 205 -5.62 8.11 12.20
CA ARG A 205 -6.33 7.07 12.96
C ARG A 205 -6.33 7.30 14.47
N MET A 206 -6.06 8.53 14.89
CA MET A 206 -6.06 8.93 16.31
C MET A 206 -7.40 8.61 16.99
N LYS A 207 -8.52 8.77 16.27
CA LYS A 207 -9.87 8.45 16.79
C LYS A 207 -10.02 6.97 17.13
N GLU A 208 -9.42 6.07 16.36
CA GLU A 208 -9.45 4.63 16.62
C GLU A 208 -8.69 4.27 17.91
N ILE A 209 -7.60 4.98 18.20
CA ILE A 209 -6.84 4.81 19.44
C ILE A 209 -7.64 5.35 20.65
N ARG A 210 -8.27 6.52 20.49
CA ARG A 210 -8.99 7.19 21.59
C ARG A 210 -10.34 6.55 21.91
N ASN A 211 -11.10 6.22 20.87
CA ASN A 211 -12.49 5.78 20.97
C ASN A 211 -12.63 4.25 20.82
N GLY A 212 -11.62 3.59 20.28
CA GLY A 212 -11.66 2.17 19.96
C GLY A 212 -12.32 1.86 18.63
N ILE A 213 -12.12 0.62 18.19
CA ILE A 213 -12.74 0.04 16.98
C ILE A 213 -13.65 -1.11 17.38
N ASP A 214 -14.64 -1.40 16.54
CA ASP A 214 -15.53 -2.54 16.74
C ASP A 214 -14.76 -3.86 16.64
N VAL A 215 -15.01 -4.74 17.62
CA VAL A 215 -14.56 -6.13 17.62
C VAL A 215 -15.76 -7.04 17.37
N TYR A 216 -15.54 -8.10 16.61
CA TYR A 216 -16.58 -8.98 16.11
C TYR A 216 -16.34 -10.43 16.56
N ASN A 217 -17.42 -11.20 16.72
CA ASN A 217 -17.32 -12.65 16.85
C ASN A 217 -17.18 -13.34 15.48
N ASP A 218 -17.10 -14.68 15.46
CA ASP A 218 -17.02 -15.48 14.23
C ASP A 218 -18.23 -15.28 13.29
N GLU A 219 -19.38 -14.89 13.83
CA GLU A 219 -20.61 -14.64 13.08
C GLU A 219 -20.69 -13.21 12.51
N GLY A 220 -19.68 -12.36 12.77
CA GLY A 220 -19.65 -10.98 12.30
C GLY A 220 -20.52 -10.01 13.11
N ILE A 221 -20.97 -10.41 14.31
CA ILE A 221 -21.73 -9.57 15.24
C ILE A 221 -20.74 -8.71 16.03
N SER A 222 -20.98 -7.38 16.08
CA SER A 222 -20.17 -6.49 16.91
C SER A 222 -20.40 -6.77 18.40
N LEU A 223 -19.32 -7.02 19.12
CA LEU A 223 -19.29 -7.22 20.57
C LEU A 223 -19.00 -5.91 21.32
N GLY A 224 -18.87 -4.80 20.60
CA GLY A 224 -18.55 -3.47 21.14
C GLY A 224 -17.18 -2.95 20.70
N LYS A 225 -16.80 -1.79 21.23
CA LYS A 225 -15.56 -1.09 20.83
C LYS A 225 -14.42 -1.33 21.81
N SER A 226 -13.25 -1.65 21.26
CA SER A 226 -12.00 -1.84 22.00
C SER A 226 -10.94 -0.82 21.61
N LYS A 227 -10.40 -0.11 22.60
CA LYS A 227 -9.28 0.83 22.44
C LYS A 227 -7.96 0.07 22.25
N LYS A 228 -7.78 -1.06 22.93
CA LYS A 228 -6.61 -1.93 22.73
C LYS A 228 -6.57 -2.52 21.32
N ALA A 229 -7.72 -2.95 20.79
CA ALA A 229 -7.81 -3.39 19.39
C ALA A 229 -7.51 -2.23 18.42
N GLY A 230 -8.02 -1.02 18.69
CA GLY A 230 -7.72 0.18 17.92
C GLY A 230 -6.24 0.54 17.90
N ALA A 231 -5.59 0.58 19.06
CA ALA A 231 -4.16 0.81 19.18
C ALA A 231 -3.32 -0.26 18.46
N SER A 232 -3.71 -1.54 18.57
CA SER A 232 -3.07 -2.64 17.86
C SER A 232 -3.25 -2.52 16.34
N ALA A 233 -4.45 -2.17 15.88
CA ALA A 233 -4.74 -1.95 14.45
C ALA A 233 -3.85 -0.85 13.87
N VAL A 234 -3.81 0.32 14.52
CA VAL A 234 -2.99 1.45 14.07
C VAL A 234 -1.50 1.12 14.11
N GLY A 235 -1.03 0.44 15.15
CA GLY A 235 0.36 -0.01 15.25
C GLY A 235 0.76 -1.00 14.14
N GLN A 236 -0.10 -1.99 13.85
CA GLN A 236 0.14 -2.94 12.77
C GLN A 236 0.14 -2.26 11.39
N VAL A 237 -0.70 -1.25 11.19
CA VAL A 237 -0.73 -0.47 9.94
C VAL A 237 0.51 0.41 9.82
N ALA A 238 0.99 1.02 10.90
CA ALA A 238 2.25 1.74 10.87
C ALA A 238 3.41 0.80 10.49
N ILE A 239 3.48 -0.39 11.11
CA ILE A 239 4.49 -1.41 10.79
C ILE A 239 4.38 -1.86 9.33
N SER A 240 3.17 -2.10 8.82
CA SER A 240 2.98 -2.50 7.42
C SER A 240 3.48 -1.44 6.45
N ARG A 241 3.29 -0.15 6.74
CA ARG A 241 3.81 0.96 5.92
C ARG A 241 5.34 0.97 5.91
N VAL A 242 5.99 0.80 7.07
CA VAL A 242 7.45 0.72 7.16
C VAL A 242 7.98 -0.46 6.34
N LEU A 243 7.39 -1.64 6.51
CA LEU A 243 7.82 -2.86 5.82
C LEU A 243 7.57 -2.83 4.32
N THR A 244 6.51 -2.16 3.87
CA THR A 244 6.20 -1.98 2.45
C THR A 244 7.23 -1.09 1.76
N LEU A 245 7.73 -0.06 2.47
CA LEU A 245 8.73 0.88 1.95
C LEU A 245 10.16 0.38 2.07
N ALA A 246 10.44 -0.47 3.06
CA ALA A 246 11.78 -0.98 3.36
C ALA A 246 12.48 -1.59 2.13
N PRO A 247 11.92 -2.56 1.39
CA PRO A 247 12.62 -3.15 0.26
C PRO A 247 12.90 -2.11 -0.84
N VAL A 248 11.93 -1.25 -1.13
CA VAL A 248 11.99 -0.24 -2.20
C VAL A 248 13.08 0.81 -1.96
N LEU A 249 13.30 1.20 -0.70
CA LEU A 249 14.25 2.27 -0.35
C LEU A 249 15.61 1.75 0.15
N THR A 250 15.74 0.45 0.43
CA THR A 250 17.00 -0.13 0.94
C THR A 250 17.69 -1.03 -0.07
N ILE A 251 16.96 -1.88 -0.80
CA ILE A 251 17.55 -2.82 -1.76
C ILE A 251 18.29 -2.09 -2.89
N PRO A 252 17.71 -1.07 -3.57
CA PRO A 252 18.40 -0.42 -4.67
C PRO A 252 19.75 0.21 -4.28
N PRO A 253 19.85 0.99 -3.16
CA PRO A 253 21.15 1.50 -2.72
C PRO A 253 22.19 0.42 -2.40
N PHE A 254 21.78 -0.72 -1.81
CA PHE A 254 22.69 -1.82 -1.52
C PHE A 254 23.18 -2.52 -2.79
N VAL A 255 22.27 -2.86 -3.70
CA VAL A 255 22.61 -3.53 -4.96
C VAL A 255 23.46 -2.62 -5.83
N LEU A 256 23.07 -1.35 -5.99
CA LEU A 256 23.82 -0.37 -6.77
C LEU A 256 25.24 -0.21 -6.21
N SER A 257 25.40 -0.20 -4.89
CA SER A 257 26.73 -0.14 -4.26
C SER A 257 27.65 -1.33 -4.58
N GLN A 258 27.09 -2.51 -4.82
CA GLN A 258 27.90 -3.67 -5.22
C GLN A 258 28.21 -3.59 -6.71
N LEU A 259 27.24 -3.16 -7.52
CA LEU A 259 27.43 -2.96 -8.95
C LEU A 259 28.48 -1.87 -9.26
N GLU A 260 28.52 -0.78 -8.49
CA GLU A 260 29.53 0.29 -8.60
C GLU A 260 30.97 -0.22 -8.39
N LYS A 261 31.18 -1.37 -7.74
CA LYS A 261 32.51 -1.97 -7.59
C LYS A 261 32.99 -2.70 -8.84
N THR A 262 32.08 -3.01 -9.76
CA THR A 262 32.39 -3.73 -11.01
C THR A 262 33.12 -2.84 -12.02
N ASN A 263 33.91 -3.47 -12.91
CA ASN A 263 34.65 -2.74 -13.93
C ASN A 263 33.73 -2.03 -14.94
N LEU A 264 32.50 -2.50 -15.13
CA LEU A 264 31.53 -1.91 -16.06
C LEU A 264 31.13 -0.50 -15.60
N LEU A 265 30.70 -0.35 -14.35
CA LEU A 265 30.25 0.93 -13.80
C LEU A 265 31.40 1.87 -13.46
N LYS A 266 32.58 1.34 -13.14
CA LYS A 266 33.81 2.14 -13.04
C LYS A 266 34.20 2.78 -14.37
N LYS A 267 34.07 2.05 -15.49
CA LYS A 267 34.36 2.57 -16.83
C LYS A 267 33.27 3.51 -17.34
N ASN A 268 32.00 3.19 -17.07
CA ASN A 268 30.84 3.95 -17.54
C ASN A 268 29.91 4.36 -16.38
N PRO A 269 30.25 5.41 -15.60
CA PRO A 269 29.44 5.85 -14.46
C PRO A 269 28.01 6.28 -14.82
N ARG A 270 27.78 6.70 -16.08
CA ARG A 270 26.44 7.07 -16.57
C ARG A 270 25.47 5.89 -16.58
N LEU A 271 25.97 4.64 -16.63
CA LEU A 271 25.12 3.45 -16.56
C LEU A 271 24.50 3.25 -15.17
N SER A 272 25.00 3.91 -14.12
CA SER A 272 24.40 3.83 -12.77
C SER A 272 22.93 4.26 -12.78
N ILE A 273 22.55 5.21 -13.65
CA ILE A 273 21.17 5.69 -13.75
C ILE A 273 20.24 4.58 -14.28
N PRO A 274 20.41 4.03 -15.50
CA PRO A 274 19.52 2.99 -16.00
C PRO A 274 19.54 1.73 -15.12
N PHE A 275 20.69 1.35 -14.51
CA PHE A 275 20.71 0.26 -13.53
C PHE A 275 19.88 0.58 -12.29
N ASN A 276 20.00 1.79 -11.74
CA ASN A 276 19.21 2.21 -10.58
C ASN A 276 17.71 2.17 -10.90
N PHE A 277 17.29 2.73 -12.03
CA PHE A 277 15.90 2.66 -12.49
C PHE A 277 15.43 1.20 -12.62
N GLY A 278 16.20 0.34 -13.28
CA GLY A 278 15.86 -1.07 -13.43
C GLY A 278 15.69 -1.81 -12.09
N ILE A 279 16.61 -1.59 -11.13
CA ILE A 279 16.54 -2.22 -9.81
C ILE A 279 15.34 -1.71 -9.02
N ILE A 280 15.07 -0.40 -9.06
CA ILE A 280 13.89 0.20 -8.40
C ILE A 280 12.62 -0.39 -9.01
N THR A 281 12.52 -0.49 -10.34
CA THR A 281 11.36 -1.08 -11.02
C THR A 281 11.15 -2.54 -10.60
N ILE A 282 12.20 -3.36 -10.63
CA ILE A 282 12.10 -4.77 -10.22
C ILE A 282 11.65 -4.86 -8.76
N THR A 283 12.22 -4.04 -7.88
CA THR A 283 11.90 -4.04 -6.46
C THR A 283 10.46 -3.57 -6.21
N LEU A 284 9.99 -2.53 -6.89
CA LEU A 284 8.60 -2.06 -6.81
C LEU A 284 7.62 -3.11 -7.31
N MET A 285 7.90 -3.76 -8.45
CA MET A 285 6.98 -4.75 -9.03
C MET A 285 6.91 -6.06 -8.23
N SER A 286 7.99 -6.42 -7.53
CA SER A 286 8.05 -7.69 -6.77
C SER A 286 7.79 -7.50 -5.28
N ALA A 287 8.54 -6.62 -4.62
CA ALA A 287 8.52 -6.52 -3.16
C ALA A 287 7.26 -5.84 -2.63
N LEU A 288 6.68 -4.90 -3.39
CA LEU A 288 5.49 -4.18 -2.95
C LEU A 288 4.26 -5.11 -2.83
N PRO A 289 3.87 -5.90 -3.85
CA PRO A 289 2.77 -6.86 -3.70
C PRO A 289 3.02 -7.87 -2.57
N LEU A 290 4.26 -8.34 -2.43
CA LEU A 290 4.64 -9.30 -1.39
C LEU A 290 4.51 -8.72 0.03
N ALA A 291 4.92 -7.47 0.22
CA ALA A 291 4.87 -6.78 1.50
C ALA A 291 3.44 -6.44 1.91
N ILE A 292 2.63 -5.91 1.00
CA ILE A 292 1.23 -5.56 1.29
C ILE A 292 0.42 -6.84 1.58
N ALA A 293 0.64 -7.91 0.81
CA ALA A 293 -0.04 -9.18 1.03
C ALA A 293 0.26 -9.84 2.39
N ALA A 294 1.38 -9.49 3.04
CA ALA A 294 1.73 -10.01 4.36
C ALA A 294 0.79 -9.51 5.48
N PHE A 295 0.06 -8.41 5.25
CA PHE A 295 -0.82 -7.80 6.24
C PHE A 295 -2.29 -7.95 5.83
N PRO A 296 -2.98 -9.02 6.28
CA PRO A 296 -4.41 -9.19 6.00
C PRO A 296 -5.23 -8.07 6.65
N GLN A 297 -6.33 -7.65 6.04
CA GLN A 297 -7.19 -6.58 6.59
C GLN A 297 -7.88 -6.96 7.90
N LYS A 298 -8.31 -8.21 8.05
CA LYS A 298 -8.89 -8.72 9.31
C LYS A 298 -7.78 -9.33 10.19
N ALA A 299 -7.79 -9.00 11.48
CA ALA A 299 -6.93 -9.64 12.48
C ALA A 299 -7.76 -10.35 13.55
N VAL A 300 -7.14 -11.37 14.14
CA VAL A 300 -7.67 -12.12 15.27
C VAL A 300 -6.89 -11.74 16.52
N ILE A 301 -7.60 -11.48 17.61
CA ILE A 301 -7.00 -11.24 18.92
C ILE A 301 -7.75 -12.04 19.98
N ASP A 302 -6.99 -12.47 20.98
CA ASP A 302 -7.52 -13.10 22.18
C ASP A 302 -8.24 -12.04 23.03
N PRO A 303 -9.52 -12.24 23.40
CA PRO A 303 -10.27 -11.31 24.24
C PRO A 303 -9.55 -10.95 25.55
N MET A 304 -8.75 -11.85 26.12
CA MET A 304 -7.96 -11.59 27.34
C MET A 304 -6.91 -10.48 27.14
N LYS A 305 -6.48 -10.23 25.90
CA LYS A 305 -5.57 -9.12 25.57
C LYS A 305 -6.31 -7.78 25.44
N LEU A 306 -7.64 -7.79 25.40
CA LEU A 306 -8.48 -6.59 25.31
C LEU A 306 -8.85 -6.06 26.71
N GLU A 307 -9.83 -5.16 26.78
CA GLU A 307 -10.43 -4.65 28.01
C GLU A 307 -11.24 -5.74 28.73
N GLN A 308 -11.38 -5.64 30.06
CA GLN A 308 -12.08 -6.64 30.90
C GLN A 308 -13.49 -6.97 30.43
N GLN A 309 -14.19 -6.01 29.81
CA GLN A 309 -15.53 -6.20 29.25
C GLN A 309 -15.61 -7.29 28.18
N PHE A 310 -14.49 -7.73 27.61
CA PHE A 310 -14.43 -8.76 26.57
C PHE A 310 -14.05 -10.16 27.08
N TRP A 311 -13.59 -10.30 28.33
CA TRP A 311 -12.95 -11.53 28.82
C TRP A 311 -13.92 -12.70 29.01
N ASP A 312 -15.13 -12.40 29.49
CA ASP A 312 -16.14 -13.41 29.84
C ASP A 312 -17.33 -13.42 28.86
N LEU A 313 -17.15 -12.85 27.66
CA LEU A 313 -18.20 -12.87 26.65
C LEU A 313 -18.48 -14.30 26.20
N LYS A 314 -19.76 -14.64 26.14
CA LYS A 314 -20.24 -15.95 25.69
C LYS A 314 -20.88 -15.85 24.32
N ASP A 315 -20.70 -16.90 23.52
CA ASP A 315 -21.41 -17.05 22.26
C ASP A 315 -22.87 -17.45 22.48
N LYS A 316 -23.61 -17.67 21.39
CA LYS A 316 -25.02 -18.10 21.43
C LYS A 316 -25.22 -19.47 22.07
N ASN A 317 -24.17 -20.28 22.16
CA ASN A 317 -24.18 -21.61 22.77
C ASN A 317 -23.76 -21.59 24.24
N GLY A 318 -23.43 -20.40 24.78
CA GLY A 318 -22.97 -20.23 26.16
C GLY A 318 -21.49 -20.53 26.37
N GLU A 319 -20.73 -20.78 25.30
CA GLU A 319 -19.28 -21.00 25.36
C GLU A 319 -18.52 -19.67 25.38
N ILE A 320 -17.41 -19.62 26.11
CA ILE A 320 -16.57 -18.41 26.19
C ILE A 320 -15.93 -18.16 24.82
N ILE A 321 -16.11 -16.93 24.32
CA ILE A 321 -15.49 -16.47 23.09
C ILE A 321 -13.98 -16.41 23.30
N ARG A 322 -13.21 -17.21 22.56
CA ARG A 322 -11.74 -17.27 22.66
C ARG A 322 -11.02 -16.44 21.59
N LYS A 323 -11.76 -15.98 20.58
CA LYS A 323 -11.22 -15.23 19.45
C LYS A 323 -12.20 -14.14 19.06
N VAL A 324 -11.68 -12.93 18.89
CA VAL A 324 -12.43 -11.83 18.31
C VAL A 324 -11.68 -11.25 17.13
N TYR A 325 -12.44 -10.75 16.19
CA TYR A 325 -11.96 -10.22 14.92
C TYR A 325 -12.08 -8.71 14.92
N TYR A 326 -11.14 -8.02 14.30
CA TYR A 326 -11.26 -6.60 14.05
C TYR A 326 -10.69 -6.24 12.69
N ASN A 327 -11.20 -5.17 12.11
CA ASN A 327 -10.70 -4.65 10.85
C ASN A 327 -9.52 -3.72 11.13
N LYS A 328 -8.36 -4.06 10.57
CA LYS A 328 -7.14 -3.24 10.64
C LYS A 328 -7.14 -2.13 9.60
N GLY A 329 -7.98 -2.19 8.57
CA GLY A 329 -7.85 -1.32 7.40
C GLY A 329 -6.60 -1.65 6.56
N LEU A 330 -6.43 -0.92 5.45
CA LEU A 330 -5.25 -0.98 4.57
C LEU A 330 -4.32 0.23 4.77
#